data_AF-A0A0B5I8D9-F1
#
_entry.id   AF-A0A0B5I8D9-F1
#
_cell.length_a   1.000
_cell.length_b   1.000
_cell.length_c   1.000
_cell.angle_alpha   90.00
_cell.angle_beta   90.00
_cell.angle_gamma   90.00
#
_symmetry.space_group_name_H-M   'P 1'
#
loop_
_entity.id
_entity.type
_entity.pdbx_description
1 polymer ?
#
loop_
_entity_poly.entity_id
_entity_poly.type
_entity_poly.pdbx_seq_one_letter_code
_entity_poly.pdbx_strand_id
1 'polypeptide(L)'
;MRAVDYLRVSTEEQKKGYGVARQSRKATRHITCTVRAWHATNGLGVPAAPLSDEEWARIAPLLPKGRRGTVRRSVDAIFCKARTGKSRPDVIKETGATVQASKHFDAWTRDDTWSCVNAALTDVEQVPLPEIRLLPSMVVEGRVR
;
A
#
# COMPACT_ATOMS: atom_id res chain seq x y z
N MET A 1 -6.23 3.21 42.17
CA MET A 1 -5.44 2.04 41.73
C MET A 1 -5.38 2.05 40.22
N ARG A 2 -4.18 2.13 39.62
CA ARG A 2 -3.98 1.96 38.18
C ARG A 2 -3.05 0.76 38.01
N ALA A 3 -3.58 -0.32 37.41
CA ALA A 3 -2.77 -1.45 36.99
C ALA A 3 -1.99 -1.04 35.74
N VAL A 4 -0.67 -1.23 35.77
CA VAL A 4 0.23 -1.04 34.64
C VAL A 4 0.69 -2.44 34.24
N ASP A 5 0.17 -2.96 33.13
CA ASP A 5 0.61 -4.24 32.58
C ASP A 5 2.01 -4.10 32.00
N TYR A 6 3.00 -4.66 32.70
CA TYR A 6 4.37 -4.78 32.22
C TYR A 6 4.49 -5.99 31.28
N LEU A 7 4.30 -5.78 29.98
CA LEU A 7 4.76 -6.75 28.99
C LEU A 7 6.29 -6.72 28.91
N ARG A 8 6.93 -7.67 29.59
CA ARG A 8 8.38 -7.89 29.60
C ARG A 8 8.81 -8.44 28.23
N VAL A 9 9.21 -7.56 27.31
CA VAL A 9 9.89 -8.00 26.09
C VAL A 9 11.34 -8.32 26.46
N SER A 10 11.72 -9.59 26.34
CA SER A 10 13.03 -10.10 26.73
C SER A 10 14.15 -9.48 25.89
N THR A 11 15.14 -8.89 26.57
CA THR A 11 16.38 -8.29 26.02
C THR A 11 17.23 -9.25 25.19
N GLU A 12 16.98 -10.56 25.27
CA GLU A 12 17.66 -11.58 24.46
C GLU A 12 17.32 -11.50 22.96
N GLU A 13 16.10 -11.09 22.61
CA GLU A 13 15.68 -10.89 21.22
C GLU A 13 16.37 -9.68 20.57
N GLN A 14 16.73 -8.67 21.37
CA GLN A 14 17.46 -7.47 20.90
C GLN A 14 18.92 -7.79 20.55
N LYS A 15 19.58 -8.70 21.28
CA LYS A 15 20.95 -9.15 20.97
C LYS A 15 21.05 -9.97 19.68
N LYS A 16 19.95 -10.62 19.26
CA LYS A 16 19.89 -11.42 18.02
C LYS A 16 19.61 -10.60 16.75
N GLY A 17 19.47 -9.27 16.85
CA GLY A 17 19.31 -8.38 15.68
C GLY A 17 17.95 -8.49 14.97
N TYR A 18 17.00 -9.21 15.55
CA TYR A 18 15.61 -9.26 15.09
C TYR A 18 14.77 -8.24 15.86
N GLY A 19 13.81 -7.61 15.17
CA GLY A 19 12.82 -6.74 15.79
C GLY A 19 12.84 -5.33 15.21
N VAL A 20 13.45 -4.37 15.89
CA VAL A 20 13.15 -2.95 15.64
C VAL A 20 13.64 -2.47 14.27
N ALA A 21 14.92 -2.60 13.91
CA ALA A 21 15.40 -2.05 12.63
C ALA A 21 14.74 -2.71 11.39
N ARG A 22 14.45 -4.01 11.44
CA ARG A 22 13.76 -4.74 10.37
C ARG A 22 12.28 -4.37 10.30
N GLN A 23 11.60 -4.26 11.44
CA GLN A 23 10.22 -3.79 11.52
C GLN A 23 10.10 -2.34 11.10
N SER A 24 11.02 -1.46 11.53
CA SER A 24 11.12 -0.08 11.10
C SER A 24 11.36 0.01 9.59
N ARG A 25 12.30 -0.74 9.00
CA ARG A 25 12.49 -0.75 7.53
C ARG A 25 11.26 -1.26 6.79
N LYS A 26 10.56 -2.26 7.33
CA LYS A 26 9.32 -2.79 6.75
C LYS A 26 8.17 -1.77 6.86
N ALA A 27 8.07 -1.08 8.00
CA ALA A 27 7.14 0.00 8.26
C ALA A 27 7.46 1.22 7.37
N THR A 28 8.71 1.68 7.29
CA THR A 28 9.17 2.72 6.37
C THR A 28 8.84 2.37 4.94
N ARG A 29 9.16 1.17 4.44
CA ARG A 29 8.78 0.74 3.08
C ARG A 29 7.26 0.67 2.86
N HIS A 30 6.48 0.44 3.91
CA HIS A 30 5.02 0.44 3.87
C HIS A 30 4.45 1.87 3.89
N ILE A 31 5.09 2.80 4.60
CA ILE A 31 4.80 4.25 4.65
C ILE A 31 5.22 4.93 3.33
N THR A 32 6.36 4.53 2.74
CA THR A 32 6.88 5.04 1.46
C THR A 32 6.19 4.39 0.25
N CYS A 33 5.06 3.69 0.43
CA CYS A 33 4.29 3.24 -0.72
C CYS A 33 3.75 4.47 -1.46
N THR A 34 4.42 4.86 -2.55
CA THR A 34 4.06 6.03 -3.40
C THR A 34 2.59 6.02 -3.78
N VAL A 35 2.02 4.84 -4.03
CA VAL A 35 0.58 4.65 -4.29
C VAL A 35 -0.28 5.11 -3.11
N ARG A 36 0.02 4.68 -1.87
CA ARG A 36 -0.76 5.08 -0.70
C ARG A 36 -0.59 6.55 -0.37
N ALA A 37 0.64 7.06 -0.51
CA ALA A 37 0.92 8.48 -0.33
C ALA A 37 0.10 9.32 -1.34
N TRP A 38 0.03 8.89 -2.60
CA TRP A 38 -0.79 9.56 -3.61
C TRP A 38 -2.27 9.56 -3.24
N HIS A 39 -2.85 8.42 -2.86
CA HIS A 39 -4.26 8.34 -2.45
C HIS A 39 -4.54 9.21 -1.21
N ALA A 40 -3.67 9.17 -0.20
CA ALA A 40 -3.80 9.98 1.00
C ALA A 40 -3.75 11.49 0.70
N THR A 41 -2.82 11.92 -0.14
CA THR A 41 -2.70 13.33 -0.56
C THR A 41 -3.93 13.81 -1.32
N ASN A 42 -4.57 12.94 -2.11
CA ASN A 42 -5.77 13.27 -2.89
C ASN A 42 -7.09 13.06 -2.11
N GLY A 43 -7.04 12.56 -0.87
CA GLY A 43 -8.24 12.25 -0.09
C GLY A 43 -9.11 11.15 -0.70
N LEU A 44 -8.53 10.28 -1.53
CA LEU A 44 -9.24 9.23 -2.26
C LEU A 44 -9.11 7.89 -1.53
N GLY A 45 -10.23 7.17 -1.40
CA GLY A 45 -10.23 5.78 -0.97
C GLY A 45 -9.69 4.85 -2.06
N VAL A 46 -9.78 3.55 -1.80
CA VAL A 46 -9.37 2.51 -2.75
C VAL A 46 -10.55 1.55 -2.92
N PRO A 47 -10.84 1.07 -4.14
CA PRO A 47 -11.86 0.04 -4.34
C PRO A 47 -11.69 -1.16 -3.39
N ALA A 48 -12.78 -1.55 -2.72
CA ALA A 48 -12.81 -2.59 -1.70
C ALA A 48 -12.43 -3.98 -2.25
N ALA A 49 -12.72 -4.21 -3.54
CA ALA A 49 -12.50 -5.46 -4.26
C ALA A 49 -11.67 -5.23 -5.55
N PRO A 50 -11.14 -6.30 -6.19
CA PRO A 50 -10.70 -6.22 -7.58
C PRO A 50 -11.85 -5.76 -8.49
N LEU A 51 -11.55 -5.00 -9.54
CA LEU A 51 -12.59 -4.41 -10.39
C LEU A 51 -13.38 -5.48 -11.15
N SER A 52 -14.70 -5.36 -11.14
CA SER A 52 -15.59 -6.14 -12.00
C SER A 52 -15.33 -5.83 -13.49
N ASP A 53 -15.90 -6.63 -14.38
CA ASP A 53 -15.77 -6.38 -15.82
C ASP A 53 -16.48 -5.08 -16.23
N GLU A 54 -17.59 -4.74 -15.58
CA GLU A 54 -18.33 -3.49 -15.78
C GLU A 54 -17.56 -2.28 -15.29
N GLU A 55 -16.98 -2.34 -14.08
CA GLU A 55 -16.13 -1.28 -13.54
C GLU A 55 -14.87 -1.10 -14.40
N TRP A 56 -14.29 -2.21 -14.84
CA TRP A 56 -13.17 -2.18 -15.77
C TRP A 56 -13.55 -1.53 -17.11
N ALA A 57 -14.73 -1.81 -17.66
CA ALA A 57 -15.20 -1.23 -18.91
C ALA A 57 -15.32 0.30 -18.85
N ARG A 58 -15.56 0.87 -17.66
CA ARG A 58 -15.61 2.34 -17.46
C ARG A 58 -14.22 2.98 -17.55
N ILE A 59 -13.21 2.35 -16.95
CA ILE A 59 -11.85 2.92 -16.87
C ILE A 59 -10.93 2.50 -18.03
N ALA A 60 -11.21 1.37 -18.68
CA ALA A 60 -10.38 0.84 -19.76
C ALA A 60 -10.16 1.84 -20.91
N PRO A 61 -11.14 2.67 -21.33
CA PRO A 61 -10.95 3.69 -22.36
C PRO A 61 -10.00 4.82 -21.96
N LEU A 62 -9.82 5.07 -20.65
CA LEU A 62 -8.93 6.11 -20.13
C LEU A 62 -7.47 5.64 -20.11
N LEU A 63 -7.25 4.33 -20.14
CA LEU A 63 -5.92 3.74 -20.04
C LEU A 63 -5.31 3.47 -21.42
N PRO A 64 -3.98 3.56 -21.56
CA PRO A 64 -3.33 3.24 -22.82
C PRO A 64 -3.61 1.80 -23.22
N LYS A 65 -3.80 1.55 -24.52
CA LYS A 65 -3.96 0.19 -25.05
C LYS A 65 -2.71 -0.62 -24.75
N GLY A 66 -2.79 -1.54 -23.79
CA GLY A 66 -1.70 -2.46 -23.51
C GLY A 66 -1.92 -3.84 -24.12
N ARG A 67 -0.85 -4.63 -24.17
CA ARG A 67 -0.89 -6.01 -24.68
C ARG A 67 -1.50 -6.96 -23.65
N ARG A 68 -2.35 -7.89 -24.12
CA ARG A 68 -2.80 -9.11 -23.39
C ARG A 68 -3.22 -8.88 -21.92
N GLY A 69 -4.06 -7.86 -21.65
CA GLY A 69 -4.60 -7.58 -20.32
C GLY A 69 -3.56 -7.09 -19.28
N THR A 70 -2.37 -6.69 -19.71
CA THR A 70 -1.29 -6.22 -18.81
C THR A 70 -1.70 -4.96 -18.04
N VAL A 71 -2.49 -4.09 -18.67
CA VAL A 71 -3.01 -2.86 -18.06
C VAL A 71 -3.93 -3.20 -16.90
N ARG A 72 -4.91 -4.09 -17.12
CA ARG A 72 -5.84 -4.53 -16.08
C ARG A 72 -5.11 -5.10 -14.88
N ARG A 73 -4.22 -6.06 -15.10
CA ARG A 73 -3.40 -6.64 -14.03
C ARG A 73 -2.57 -5.58 -13.31
N SER A 74 -2.08 -4.56 -14.01
CA SER A 74 -1.34 -3.46 -13.41
C SER A 74 -2.23 -2.60 -12.51
N VAL A 75 -3.44 -2.26 -12.96
CA VAL A 75 -4.43 -1.54 -12.15
C VAL A 75 -4.82 -2.35 -10.91
N ASP A 76 -5.13 -3.64 -11.08
CA ASP A 76 -5.46 -4.54 -9.97
C ASP A 76 -4.31 -4.64 -8.97
N ALA A 77 -3.07 -4.71 -9.44
CA ALA A 77 -1.88 -4.71 -8.59
C ALA A 77 -1.71 -3.40 -7.81
N ILE A 78 -1.96 -2.26 -8.44
CA ILE A 78 -1.86 -0.95 -7.79
C ILE A 78 -2.92 -0.85 -6.68
N PHE A 79 -4.17 -1.19 -6.96
CA PHE A 79 -5.23 -1.18 -5.95
C PHE A 79 -5.02 -2.23 -4.85
N CYS A 80 -4.61 -3.46 -5.19
CA CYS A 80 -4.26 -4.48 -4.20
C CYS A 80 -3.13 -3.99 -3.28
N LYS A 81 -2.10 -3.35 -3.84
CA LYS A 81 -1.01 -2.76 -3.06
C LYS A 81 -1.49 -1.62 -2.15
N ALA A 82 -2.36 -0.74 -2.64
CA ALA A 82 -2.91 0.35 -1.86
C ALA A 82 -3.76 -0.17 -0.69
N ARG A 83 -4.64 -1.14 -0.95
CA ARG A 83 -5.51 -1.78 0.04
C ARG A 83 -4.72 -2.57 1.08
N THR A 84 -3.84 -3.47 0.65
CA THR A 84 -3.17 -4.43 1.57
C THR A 84 -1.82 -3.96 2.11
N GLY A 85 -1.11 -3.12 1.36
CA GLY A 85 0.25 -2.69 1.69
C GLY A 85 1.28 -3.83 1.58
N LYS A 86 0.92 -4.93 0.91
CA LYS A 86 1.80 -6.06 0.62
C LYS A 86 3.03 -5.62 -0.18
N SER A 87 4.07 -6.46 -0.10
CA SER A 87 5.28 -6.26 -0.90
C SER A 87 4.96 -6.43 -2.39
N ARG A 88 5.77 -5.82 -3.26
CA ARG A 88 5.59 -5.90 -4.71
C ARG A 88 5.62 -7.36 -5.24
N PRO A 89 6.53 -8.24 -4.78
CA PRO A 89 6.50 -9.66 -5.14
C PRO A 89 5.20 -10.37 -4.75
N ASP A 90 4.67 -10.12 -3.55
CA ASP A 90 3.44 -10.75 -3.07
C ASP A 90 2.24 -10.32 -3.91
N VAL A 91 2.15 -9.01 -4.22
CA VAL A 91 1.10 -8.46 -5.10
C VAL A 91 1.18 -9.07 -6.50
N ILE A 92 2.38 -9.19 -7.07
CA ILE A 92 2.58 -9.80 -8.40
C ILE A 92 2.12 -11.26 -8.40
N LYS A 93 2.42 -12.02 -7.35
CA LYS A 93 1.98 -13.41 -7.21
C LYS A 93 0.45 -13.53 -7.15
N GLU A 94 -0.22 -12.57 -6.52
CA GLU A 94 -1.67 -12.56 -6.34
C GLU A 94 -2.45 -12.08 -7.57
N THR A 95 -1.95 -11.04 -8.26
CA THR A 95 -2.65 -10.44 -9.39
C THR A 95 -2.15 -10.90 -10.77
N GLY A 96 -1.03 -11.61 -10.82
CA GLY A 96 -0.34 -11.97 -12.07
C GLY A 96 0.23 -10.75 -12.82
N ALA A 97 0.31 -9.59 -12.16
CA ALA A 97 0.88 -8.39 -12.74
C ALA A 97 2.40 -8.54 -12.93
N THR A 98 2.98 -7.68 -13.75
CA THR A 98 4.44 -7.66 -13.92
C THR A 98 5.07 -6.54 -13.10
N VAL A 99 6.40 -6.49 -13.09
CA VAL A 99 7.16 -5.36 -12.58
C VAL A 99 6.83 -4.03 -13.30
N GLN A 100 6.07 -4.03 -14.38
CA GLN A 100 5.64 -2.80 -15.08
C GLN A 100 4.58 -2.01 -14.32
N ALA A 101 3.83 -2.62 -13.38
CA ALA A 101 2.72 -1.94 -12.70
C ALA A 101 3.08 -0.59 -12.05
N SER A 102 4.31 -0.46 -11.55
CA SER A 102 4.79 0.78 -10.93
C SER A 102 5.31 1.79 -11.92
N LYS A 103 5.88 1.34 -13.05
CA LYS A 103 6.21 2.25 -14.15
C LYS A 103 4.93 2.83 -14.76
N HIS A 104 3.89 2.01 -14.86
CA HIS A 104 2.56 2.47 -15.23
C HIS A 104 2.00 3.46 -14.22
N PHE A 105 2.06 3.16 -12.92
CA PHE A 105 1.65 4.11 -11.89
C PHE A 105 2.39 5.45 -11.99
N ASP A 106 3.72 5.43 -12.10
CA ASP A 106 4.53 6.65 -12.18
C ASP A 106 4.26 7.46 -13.48
N ALA A 107 3.88 6.79 -14.57
CA ALA A 107 3.48 7.44 -15.81
C ALA A 107 2.06 8.02 -15.71
N TRP A 108 1.10 7.21 -15.26
CA TRP A 108 -0.32 7.58 -15.16
C TRP A 108 -0.60 8.66 -14.12
N THR A 109 0.24 8.75 -13.08
CA THR A 109 0.17 9.86 -12.12
C THR A 109 0.78 11.15 -12.66
N ARG A 110 1.63 11.07 -13.68
CA ARG A 110 2.27 12.24 -14.32
C ARG A 110 1.41 12.86 -15.41
N ASP A 111 0.62 12.05 -16.09
CA ASP A 111 -0.24 12.45 -17.22
C ASP A 111 -1.74 12.56 -16.83
N ASP A 112 -2.02 12.56 -15.52
CA ASP A 112 -3.35 12.59 -14.91
C ASP A 112 -4.30 11.42 -15.26
N THR A 113 -3.84 10.41 -16.00
CA THR A 113 -4.63 9.21 -16.28
C THR A 113 -5.10 8.54 -14.99
N TRP A 114 -4.23 8.46 -13.98
CA TRP A 114 -4.58 7.84 -12.70
C TRP A 114 -5.63 8.64 -11.92
N SER A 115 -5.60 9.97 -12.02
CA SER A 115 -6.62 10.86 -11.45
C SER A 115 -7.98 10.60 -12.11
N CYS A 116 -8.02 10.52 -13.45
CA CYS A 116 -9.24 10.22 -14.21
C CYS A 116 -9.80 8.82 -13.89
N VAL A 117 -8.93 7.81 -13.75
CA VAL A 117 -9.33 6.45 -13.37
C VAL A 117 -10.00 6.45 -12.00
N ASN A 118 -9.45 7.15 -11.00
CA ASN A 118 -10.07 7.19 -9.67
C ASN A 118 -11.37 8.00 -9.64
N ALA A 119 -11.46 9.09 -10.41
CA ALA A 119 -12.69 9.86 -10.55
C ALA A 119 -13.83 9.00 -11.14
N ALA A 120 -13.54 8.17 -12.14
CA ALA A 120 -14.49 7.24 -12.74
C ALA A 120 -14.91 6.07 -11.83
N LEU A 121 -14.27 5.91 -10.66
CA LEU A 121 -14.55 4.88 -9.66
C LEU A 121 -15.03 5.47 -8.32
N THR A 122 -15.45 6.74 -8.30
CA THR A 122 -15.89 7.40 -7.06
C THR A 122 -17.21 6.84 -6.52
N ASP A 123 -18.00 6.18 -7.37
CA ASP A 123 -19.28 5.55 -7.05
C ASP A 123 -19.15 4.09 -6.59
N VAL A 124 -17.97 3.49 -6.78
CA VAL A 124 -17.65 2.14 -6.32
C VAL A 124 -17.37 2.16 -4.81
N GLU A 125 -17.70 1.07 -4.10
CA GLU A 125 -17.42 0.94 -2.68
C GLU A 125 -15.90 1.11 -2.40
N GLN A 126 -15.56 2.15 -1.65
CA GLN A 126 -14.18 2.46 -1.29
C GLN A 126 -13.92 2.11 0.17
N VAL A 127 -12.78 1.47 0.42
CA VAL A 127 -12.24 1.31 1.77
C VAL A 127 -11.26 2.43 2.07
N PRO A 128 -11.25 2.96 3.31
CA PRO A 128 -10.20 3.87 3.73
C PRO A 128 -8.86 3.13 3.66
N LEU A 129 -7.81 3.86 3.30
CA LEU A 129 -6.46 3.33 3.42
C LEU A 129 -6.27 2.86 4.87
N PRO A 130 -5.80 1.62 5.10
CA PRO A 130 -5.63 1.14 6.47
C PRO A 130 -4.67 2.08 7.20
N GLU A 131 -5.13 2.62 8.31
CA GLU A 131 -4.32 3.51 9.16
C GLU A 131 -2.99 2.82 9.45
N ILE A 132 -1.91 3.44 9.01
CA ILE A 132 -0.59 2.96 9.39
C ILE A 132 -0.46 3.29 10.87
N ARG A 133 -0.70 2.29 11.73
CA ARG A 133 -0.28 2.34 13.15
C ARG A 133 1.24 2.39 13.17
N LEU A 134 1.77 3.60 13.05
CA LEU A 134 3.13 3.92 13.44
C LEU A 134 3.18 3.63 14.94
N LEU A 135 3.78 2.50 15.32
CA LEU A 135 4.20 2.33 16.71
C LEU A 135 5.07 3.56 17.03
N PRO A 136 4.81 4.28 18.13
CA PRO A 136 5.63 5.42 18.49
C PRO A 136 7.09 4.97 18.51
N SER A 137 7.97 5.76 17.89
CA SER A 137 9.42 5.55 17.95
C SER A 137 9.79 5.34 19.41
N MET A 138 10.20 4.12 19.75
CA MET A 138 10.56 3.74 21.10
C MET A 138 11.84 4.52 21.45
N VAL A 139 11.72 5.60 22.22
CA VAL A 139 12.88 6.31 22.78
C VAL A 139 13.47 5.38 23.83
N VAL A 140 14.60 4.76 23.51
CA VAL A 140 15.37 3.98 24.48
C VAL A 140 16.12 4.97 25.37
N GLU A 141 15.50 5.43 26.45
CA GLU A 141 16.23 6.11 27.52
C GLU A 141 17.00 5.05 28.32
N GLY A 142 18.24 4.80 27.89
CA GLY A 142 19.17 3.99 28.66
C GLY A 142 19.61 4.75 29.91
N ARG A 143 19.07 4.38 31.09
CA ARG A 143 19.75 4.68 32.36
C ARG A 143 20.81 3.62 32.59
N VAL A 144 22.05 3.95 32.23
CA VAL A 144 23.24 3.24 32.69
C VAL A 144 23.39 3.53 34.19
N ARG A 145 23.45 2.49 35.01
CA ARG A 145 23.79 2.58 36.43
C ARG A 145 25.11 1.88 36.67
#